data_AF-A0A6B3CVN6-F1
#
_entry.id   AF-A0A6B3CVN6-F1
#
_cell.length_a   1.000
_cell.length_b   1.000
_cell.length_c   1.000
_cell.angle_alpha   90.00
_cell.angle_beta   90.00
_cell.angle_gamma   90.00
#
_symmetry.space_group_name_H-M   'P 1'
#
loop_
_entity.id
_entity.type
_entity.pdbx_description
1 polymer ?
#
loop_
_entity_poly.entity_id
_entity_poly.type
_entity_poly.pdbx_seq_one_letter_code
_entity_poly.pdbx_strand_id
1 'polypeptide(L)'
;HAATLEVRADAYGVHSGSRLRRRRSVPWHDVADLRVHIQYGRHGEQYVRVGVLTRDGRTRRLPLPLSVSAKDRPDFDATLDALRALHRRYGEPESDHLV
;
A
#
# COMPACT_ATOMS: atom_id res chain seq x y z
N HIS A 1 23.30 5.78 -5.51
CA HIS A 1 22.43 6.43 -4.49
C HIS A 1 21.00 5.89 -4.62
N ALA A 2 20.62 4.92 -3.79
CA ALA A 2 19.25 4.40 -3.77
C ALA A 2 18.36 5.44 -3.09
N ALA A 3 17.44 6.06 -3.84
CA ALA A 3 16.44 6.91 -3.23
C ALA A 3 15.55 6.02 -2.35
N THR A 4 15.65 6.16 -1.03
CA THR A 4 14.74 5.50 -0.08
C THR A 4 13.33 5.94 -0.42
N LEU A 5 12.56 5.03 -1.02
CA LEU A 5 11.13 5.21 -1.20
C LEU A 5 10.50 5.00 0.18
N GLU A 6 9.62 5.89 0.58
CA GLU A 6 8.90 5.80 1.85
C GLU A 6 7.41 5.78 1.56
N VAL A 7 6.71 4.98 2.36
CA VAL A 7 5.26 5.06 2.50
C VAL A 7 4.96 5.38 3.94
N ARG A 8 4.14 6.42 4.13
CA ARG A 8 3.66 6.88 5.43
C ARG A 8 2.16 7.03 5.33
N ALA A 9 1.47 6.77 6.42
CA ALA A 9 0.05 7.04 6.52
C ALA A 9 -0.22 7.77 7.83
N ASP A 10 -1.13 8.72 7.79
CA ASP A 10 -1.56 9.51 8.93
C ASP A 10 -3.08 9.68 8.91
N ALA A 11 -3.62 10.61 9.70
CA ALA A 11 -5.05 10.86 9.77
C ALA A 11 -5.66 11.39 8.46
N TYR A 12 -4.84 11.92 7.54
CA TYR A 12 -5.31 12.54 6.30
C TYR A 12 -5.27 11.58 5.12
N GLY A 13 -4.35 10.62 5.10
CA GLY A 13 -4.29 9.65 4.02
C GLY A 13 -3.00 8.84 3.94
N VAL A 14 -2.80 8.23 2.77
CA VAL A 14 -1.59 7.49 2.42
C VAL A 14 -0.68 8.39 1.59
N HIS A 15 0.57 8.51 2.03
CA HIS A 15 1.61 9.30 1.40
C HIS A 15 2.72 8.39 0.91
N SER A 16 3.13 8.56 -0.34
CA SER A 16 4.18 7.75 -0.97
C SER A 16 5.14 8.60 -1.77
N GLY A 17 6.43 8.30 -1.68
CA GLY A 17 7.46 9.00 -2.45
C GLY A 17 8.84 8.90 -1.79
N SER A 18 9.83 9.54 -2.39
CA SER A 18 11.13 9.76 -1.75
C SER A 18 11.31 11.27 -1.51
N ARG A 19 12.31 11.67 -0.73
CA ARG A 19 12.67 13.10 -0.61
C ARG A 19 13.03 13.76 -1.96
N LEU A 20 13.42 12.96 -2.95
CA LEU A 20 13.89 13.41 -4.27
C LEU A 20 12.83 13.31 -5.38
N ARG A 21 11.67 12.69 -5.13
CA ARG A 21 10.58 12.57 -6.11
C ARG A 21 9.30 13.23 -5.59
N ARG A 22 8.42 13.62 -6.52
CA ARG A 22 7.08 14.15 -6.22
C ARG A 22 6.34 13.21 -5.28
N ARG A 23 6.09 13.67 -4.05
CA ARG A 23 5.25 12.99 -3.06
C ARG A 23 3.84 12.85 -3.63
N ARG A 24 3.27 11.66 -3.52
CA ARG A 24 1.90 11.36 -3.91
C ARG A 24 1.12 11.08 -2.63
N SER A 25 0.08 11.86 -2.41
CA SER A 25 -0.84 11.68 -1.30
C SER A 25 -2.19 11.22 -1.84
N VAL A 26 -2.80 10.25 -1.19
CA VAL A 26 -4.17 9.80 -1.45
C VAL A 26 -4.95 9.97 -0.17
N PRO A 27 -5.93 10.89 -0.12
CA PRO A 27 -6.77 11.07 1.05
C PRO A 27 -7.57 9.82 1.37
N TRP A 28 -7.83 9.53 2.65
CA TRP A 28 -8.59 8.33 3.01
C TRP A 28 -9.99 8.26 2.41
N HIS A 29 -10.67 9.41 2.23
CA HIS A 29 -11.99 9.45 1.58
C HIS A 29 -11.97 9.01 0.12
N ASP A 30 -10.82 9.18 -0.56
CA ASP A 30 -10.63 8.72 -1.94
C ASP A 30 -10.21 7.25 -1.99
N VAL A 31 -9.82 6.64 -0.87
CA VAL A 31 -9.43 5.23 -0.79
C VAL A 31 -10.68 4.38 -0.59
N ALA A 32 -11.01 3.59 -1.61
CA ALA A 32 -12.05 2.57 -1.51
C ALA A 32 -11.53 1.33 -0.76
N ASP A 33 -10.30 0.90 -1.07
CA ASP A 33 -9.73 -0.35 -0.55
C ASP A 33 -8.19 -0.40 -0.66
N LEU A 34 -7.56 -1.24 0.16
CA LEU A 34 -6.12 -1.55 0.14
C LEU A 34 -5.91 -3.02 -0.28
N ARG A 35 -5.33 -3.22 -1.47
CA ARG A 35 -5.20 -4.53 -2.12
C ARG A 35 -3.77 -5.00 -2.22
N VAL A 36 -3.57 -6.31 -2.14
CA VAL A 36 -2.29 -6.95 -2.42
C VAL A 36 -2.22 -7.30 -3.90
N HIS A 37 -1.23 -6.75 -4.59
CA HIS A 37 -0.90 -7.09 -5.95
C HIS A 37 0.21 -8.13 -5.96
N ILE A 38 -0.11 -9.32 -6.45
CA ILE A 38 0.84 -10.41 -6.65
C ILE A 38 1.39 -10.31 -8.08
N GLN A 39 2.71 -10.37 -8.21
CA GLN A 39 3.43 -10.48 -9.47
C GLN A 39 4.30 -11.72 -9.43
N TYR A 40 4.38 -12.43 -10.56
CA TYR A 40 5.23 -13.59 -10.70
C TYR A 40 6.42 -13.24 -11.59
N GLY A 41 7.62 -13.57 -11.10
CA GLY A 41 8.86 -13.50 -11.84
C GLY A 41 8.94 -14.62 -12.88
N ARG A 42 9.94 -14.49 -13.77
CA ARG A 42 10.15 -15.43 -14.87
C ARG A 42 10.48 -16.85 -14.38
N HIS A 43 10.99 -17.00 -13.15
CA HIS A 43 11.41 -18.27 -12.58
C HIS A 43 10.51 -18.71 -11.41
N GLY A 44 9.31 -18.14 -11.28
CA GLY A 44 8.36 -18.49 -10.23
C GLY A 44 8.54 -17.69 -8.93
N GLU A 45 9.37 -16.64 -8.93
CA GLU A 45 9.48 -15.74 -7.78
C GLU A 45 8.17 -15.00 -7.57
N GLN A 46 7.66 -14.99 -6.35
CA GLN A 46 6.46 -14.23 -6.00
C GLN A 46 6.86 -12.89 -5.40
N TYR A 47 6.41 -11.81 -6.02
CA TYR A 47 6.55 -10.45 -5.52
C TYR A 47 5.18 -9.93 -5.14
N VAL A 48 5.03 -9.42 -3.91
CA VAL A 48 3.80 -8.78 -3.47
C VAL A 48 4.01 -7.29 -3.18
N ARG A 49 3.04 -6.48 -3.59
CA ARG A 49 3.02 -5.03 -3.34
C ARG A 49 1.65 -4.59 -2.90
N VAL A 50 1.59 -3.55 -2.09
CA VAL A 50 0.32 -2.90 -1.76
C VAL A 50 -0.10 -1.94 -2.87
N GLY A 51 -1.35 -2.04 -3.30
CA GLY A 51 -2.03 -1.11 -4.18
C GLY A 51 -3.19 -0.45 -3.44
N VAL A 52 -3.37 0.84 -3.68
CA VAL A 52 -4.53 1.61 -3.23
C VAL A 52 -5.55 1.59 -4.35
N LEU A 53 -6.74 1.05 -4.11
CA LEU A 53 -7.89 1.25 -4.98
C LEU A 53 -8.55 2.57 -4.59
N THR A 54 -8.57 3.52 -5.51
CA THR A 54 -9.29 4.76 -5.32
C THR A 54 -10.75 4.62 -5.75
N ARG A 55 -11.64 5.42 -5.15
CA ARG A 55 -13.08 5.41 -5.47
C ARG A 55 -13.40 5.75 -6.92
N ASP A 56 -12.49 6.45 -7.62
CA ASP A 56 -12.57 6.68 -9.07
C ASP A 56 -12.25 5.42 -9.91
N GLY A 57 -12.12 4.25 -9.26
CA GLY A 57 -11.81 2.97 -9.89
C GLY A 57 -10.34 2.81 -10.29
N ARG A 58 -9.49 3.82 -10.05
CA ARG A 58 -8.07 3.73 -10.40
C ARG A 58 -7.31 2.95 -9.34
N THR A 59 -6.31 2.20 -9.78
CA THR A 59 -5.39 1.53 -8.87
C THR A 59 -4.05 2.25 -8.83
N ARG A 60 -3.65 2.70 -7.65
CA ARG A 60 -2.35 3.34 -7.41
C ARG A 60 -1.44 2.40 -6.65
N ARG A 61 -0.40 1.92 -7.33
CA ARG A 61 0.64 1.09 -6.73
C ARG A 61 1.48 1.92 -5.76
N LEU A 62 1.58 1.46 -4.52
CA LEU A 62 2.52 2.02 -3.58
C LEU A 62 3.93 1.53 -3.92
N PRO A 63 4.96 2.37 -3.75
CA PRO A 63 6.34 1.96 -3.98
C PRO A 63 6.81 0.93 -2.95
N LEU A 64 6.24 0.96 -1.74
CA LEU A 64 6.44 0.05 -0.61
C LEU A 64 5.11 -0.11 0.17
N PRO A 65 4.94 -1.13 1.03
CA PRO A 65 5.83 -2.27 1.22
C PRO A 65 5.84 -3.19 -0.02
N LEU A 66 7.01 -3.77 -0.27
CA LEU A 66 7.28 -4.77 -1.29
C LEU A 66 7.87 -5.97 -0.57
N SER A 67 7.27 -7.15 -0.72
CA SER A 67 7.90 -8.40 -0.34
C SER A 67 8.30 -9.17 -1.59
N VAL A 68 9.56 -9.58 -1.65
CA VAL A 68 10.17 -10.32 -2.77
C VAL A 68 10.51 -11.76 -2.40
N SER A 69 10.21 -12.17 -1.16
CA SER A 69 10.60 -13.47 -0.61
C SER A 69 9.66 -13.90 0.53
N ALA A 70 9.81 -15.14 1.02
CA ALA A 70 9.12 -15.55 2.24
C ALA A 70 9.64 -14.83 3.50
N LYS A 71 10.89 -14.33 3.47
CA LYS A 71 11.57 -13.76 4.64
C LYS A 71 11.09 -12.36 4.99
N ASP A 72 10.75 -11.54 4.00
CA ASP A 72 10.23 -10.17 4.17
C ASP A 72 8.69 -10.13 4.21
N ARG A 73 8.05 -11.30 4.11
CA ARG A 73 6.59 -11.42 4.14
C ARG A 73 5.96 -10.98 5.47
N PRO A 74 6.50 -11.32 6.66
CA PRO A 74 5.93 -10.88 7.92
C PRO A 74 5.91 -9.36 8.08
N ASP A 75 6.99 -8.67 7.70
CA ASP A 75 7.07 -7.20 7.75
C ASP A 75 6.09 -6.55 6.77
N PHE A 76 5.89 -7.17 5.60
CA PHE A 76 4.89 -6.75 4.63
C PHE A 76 3.47 -6.86 5.18
N ASP A 77 3.10 -8.02 5.75
CA ASP A 77 1.77 -8.26 6.29
C ASP A 77 1.48 -7.33 7.49
N ALA A 78 2.46 -7.14 8.39
CA ALA A 78 2.34 -6.19 9.50
C ALA A 78 2.13 -4.74 9.04
N THR A 79 2.83 -4.31 7.98
CA THR A 79 2.65 -2.98 7.40
C THR A 79 1.28 -2.84 6.74
N LEU A 80 0.81 -3.87 6.03
CA LEU A 80 -0.51 -3.89 5.42
C LEU A 80 -1.62 -3.79 6.48
N ASP A 81 -1.50 -4.53 7.58
CA ASP A 81 -2.46 -4.50 8.68
C ASP A 81 -2.51 -3.13 9.36
N ALA A 82 -1.36 -2.48 9.55
CA ALA A 82 -1.31 -1.12 10.06
C ALA A 82 -2.00 -0.12 9.13
N LEU A 83 -1.81 -0.23 7.80
CA LEU A 83 -2.48 0.62 6.82
C LEU A 83 -4.00 0.38 6.81
N ARG A 84 -4.44 -0.88 6.90
CA ARG A 84 -5.87 -1.24 6.99
C ARG A 84 -6.50 -0.71 8.27
N ALA A 85 -5.80 -0.79 9.40
CA ALA A 85 -6.28 -0.22 10.65
C ALA A 85 -6.47 1.30 10.57
N LEU A 86 -5.56 2.01 9.90
CA LEU A 86 -5.70 3.45 9.68
C LEU A 86 -6.85 3.77 8.71
N HIS A 87 -7.01 3.00 7.64
CA HIS A 87 -8.13 3.17 6.70
C HIS A 87 -9.48 2.96 7.38
N ARG A 88 -9.61 1.93 8.23
CA ARG A 88 -10.83 1.72 9.04
C ARG A 88 -11.10 2.85 10.03
N ARG A 89 -10.05 3.51 10.53
CA ARG A 89 -10.17 4.57 11.54
C ARG A 89 -10.50 5.94 10.94
N TYR A 90 -9.93 6.26 9.78
CA TYR A 90 -9.96 7.60 9.19
C TYR A 90 -10.63 7.66 7.82
N GLY A 91 -10.92 6.51 7.22
CA GLY A 91 -11.63 6.41 5.95
C GLY A 91 -13.03 5.82 6.11
N GLU A 92 -13.67 5.64 4.96
CA GLU A 92 -14.95 4.97 4.81
C GLU A 92 -14.73 3.73 3.93
N PRO A 93 -14.25 2.60 4.49
CA PRO A 93 -14.02 1.40 3.71
C PRO A 93 -15.34 0.95 3.06
N GLU A 94 -15.32 0.63 1.76
CA GLU A 94 -16.53 0.11 1.07
C GLU A 94 -16.95 -1.26 1.59
N SER A 95 -16.12 -1.94 2.39
CA SER A 95 -16.42 -3.26 2.92
C SER A 95 -15.80 -3.45 4.30
N ASP A 96 -16.64 -3.68 5.31
CA ASP A 96 -16.25 -4.18 6.63
C ASP A 96 -15.77 -5.65 6.61
N HIS A 97 -15.76 -6.29 5.44
CA HIS A 97 -15.70 -7.75 5.31
C HIS A 97 -14.35 -8.32 4.83
N LEU A 98 -13.26 -7.57 4.97
CA LEU A 98 -11.90 -8.06 4.69
C LEU A 98 -11.00 -7.95 5.93
N VAL A 99 -11.57 -8.25 7.11
CA VAL A 99 -10.83 -8.42 8.38
C VAL A 99 -10.36 -9.86 8.51
#